data_AF-A0AAW2C0A8-F1
#
_entry.id   AF-A0AAW2C0A8-F1
#
_cell.length_a   1.000
_cell.length_b   1.000
_cell.length_c   1.000
_cell.angle_alpha   90.00
_cell.angle_beta   90.00
_cell.angle_gamma   90.00
#
_symmetry.space_group_name_H-M   'P 1'
#
loop_
_entity.id
_entity.type
_entity.pdbx_description
1 polymer ?
#
loop_
_entity_poly.entity_id
_entity_poly.type
_entity_poly.pdbx_seq_one_letter_code
_entity_poly.pdbx_strand_id
1 'polypeptide(L)'
;MRLRHALRKDANALPFCWRYSLEENDEVPSPIRLQLLLQSLVTVHVSAHNIAQRKCEALLNQRQSIQTVINKKSDVEKREYQTRFNASVDYICFLQRQGLAFRGHDESKDSNNQGNFLELLRFLANHNEEIDKAVLENAPKNHQMTSPDIQKEIANAAAVETINAIIKDMGDSLFAIIFDESCDMSTKEQLAIALRYVDKLGHVNERFLGITHVNNTSAVTLKSAIEEVFNKHSLSISRLRGQGYDEASNMLGELNGLKTLILKDNPSAYYVHCFAHQLQLTLVAVARNHIQIATFFNLVAKVFNIVGASCKRHDILREKQDGLDSDQRAEANILIGLLQTFEFVFDLHLMKGVLGISNELSQALQRKDQDIVNAMKLFDISKQRLQVMRDDGWNTLLEEVFAFCAKNNIDVLDMEDLYQPRPRRKAQNMKNSHHYQVELFYTVIDLQLQELNSRFENSELLFCVACLNPDNLFSAFNRVKLIRLAQFYPSDFSAVQVSFLDNQLETYIHDMRSIEEFSALKGIGQLAKKMLEMKKNVSYPLVYSLMTLALILPVATATVEKAFLAMNIINNRLRNRIGDQWMNDCLVTYIEKDIFKTIECEEIMQRFQNMKNHRGQLRKIS
;
A
#
# COMPACT_ATOMS: atom_id res chain seq x y z
N MET A 1 92.16 -10.02 -19.65
CA MET A 1 91.65 -9.21 -18.52
C MET A 1 91.06 -7.94 -19.13
N ARG A 2 89.81 -7.50 -19.00
CA ARG A 2 88.63 -7.84 -18.18
C ARG A 2 87.41 -7.76 -19.12
N LEU A 3 86.67 -8.86 -19.27
CA LEU A 3 85.25 -8.89 -19.69
C LEU A 3 84.66 -10.26 -19.35
N ARG A 4 84.90 -10.68 -18.09
CA ARG A 4 84.23 -11.78 -17.39
C ARG A 4 83.31 -11.17 -16.34
N HIS A 5 82.16 -10.62 -16.74
CA HIS A 5 81.00 -10.42 -15.85
C HIS A 5 79.79 -9.91 -16.64
N ALA A 6 79.00 -10.82 -17.19
CA ALA A 6 77.53 -10.77 -17.24
C ALA A 6 77.05 -11.93 -18.14
N LEU A 7 76.04 -12.67 -17.69
CA LEU A 7 75.41 -13.83 -18.34
C LEU A 7 76.07 -15.21 -18.08
N ARG A 8 76.31 -15.48 -16.80
CA ARG A 8 75.91 -16.75 -16.16
C ARG A 8 74.43 -16.62 -15.76
N LYS A 9 73.68 -17.73 -15.83
CA LYS A 9 72.21 -17.94 -15.69
C LYS A 9 71.55 -18.02 -17.07
N ASP A 10 71.06 -19.14 -17.59
CA ASP A 10 70.61 -20.38 -16.98
C ASP A 10 70.85 -21.56 -17.93
N ALA A 11 71.83 -22.39 -17.60
CA ALA A 11 71.88 -23.78 -18.03
C ALA A 11 71.19 -24.57 -16.91
N ASN A 12 69.89 -24.87 -17.09
CA ASN A 12 69.14 -25.95 -16.43
C ASN A 12 67.67 -25.91 -16.87
N ALA A 13 67.39 -26.35 -18.11
CA ALA A 13 66.08 -26.88 -18.51
C ALA A 13 66.15 -27.47 -19.94
N LEU A 14 66.97 -28.51 -20.13
CA LEU A 14 66.85 -29.42 -21.26
C LEU A 14 66.60 -30.84 -20.71
N PRO A 15 65.62 -31.60 -21.24
CA PRO A 15 65.34 -32.96 -20.77
C PRO A 15 66.45 -33.97 -21.06
N PHE A 16 66.47 -35.00 -20.23
CA PHE A 16 67.54 -35.94 -19.91
C PHE A 16 67.82 -37.06 -20.94
N CYS A 17 67.62 -36.84 -22.24
CA CYS A 17 67.94 -37.86 -23.25
C CYS A 17 68.93 -37.30 -24.27
N TRP A 18 69.87 -38.15 -24.69
CA TRP A 18 70.95 -37.90 -25.67
C TRP A 18 72.32 -37.49 -25.09
N ARG A 19 72.78 -38.17 -24.03
CA ARG A 19 74.20 -38.14 -23.60
C ARG A 19 74.96 -39.45 -23.83
N TYR A 20 74.57 -40.24 -24.84
CA TYR A 20 75.32 -41.44 -25.20
C TYR A 20 75.26 -41.66 -26.71
N SER A 21 76.32 -41.27 -27.41
CA SER A 21 76.95 -42.05 -28.48
C SER A 21 77.93 -41.19 -29.29
N LEU A 22 79.22 -41.52 -29.16
CA LEU A 22 80.30 -41.41 -30.17
C LEU A 22 80.83 -39.99 -30.42
N GLU A 23 82.05 -39.54 -30.05
CA GLU A 23 83.37 -40.17 -29.94
C GLU A 23 83.69 -41.20 -31.05
N GLU A 24 84.67 -40.82 -31.87
CA GLU A 24 85.34 -41.55 -32.98
C GLU A 24 84.76 -41.41 -34.40
N ASN A 25 85.60 -40.72 -35.20
CA ASN A 25 85.87 -40.71 -36.64
C ASN A 25 84.92 -41.37 -37.66
N ASP A 26 84.78 -40.62 -38.77
CA ASP A 26 84.59 -41.05 -40.16
C ASP A 26 83.48 -42.06 -40.48
N GLU A 27 82.33 -41.54 -40.94
CA GLU A 27 81.75 -41.88 -42.25
C GLU A 27 80.47 -41.06 -42.54
N VAL A 28 80.28 -40.73 -43.82
CA VAL A 28 79.26 -39.83 -44.36
C VAL A 28 77.83 -40.29 -43.99
N PRO A 29 76.93 -39.42 -43.48
CA PRO A 29 75.54 -39.82 -43.21
C PRO A 29 74.72 -39.92 -44.51
N SER A 30 73.92 -40.98 -44.64
CA SER A 30 73.06 -41.26 -45.79
C SER A 30 72.03 -40.15 -46.08
N PRO A 31 71.46 -40.06 -47.30
CA PRO A 31 70.49 -39.02 -47.70
C PRO A 31 69.27 -38.90 -46.78
N ILE A 32 68.92 -39.97 -46.08
CA ILE A 32 67.78 -40.02 -45.13
C ILE A 32 68.10 -39.24 -43.84
N ARG A 33 69.36 -39.22 -43.39
CA ARG A 33 69.79 -38.42 -42.23
C ARG A 33 69.76 -36.92 -42.55
N LEU A 34 70.10 -36.52 -43.78
CA LEU A 34 69.98 -35.14 -44.25
C LEU A 34 68.50 -34.69 -44.35
N GLN A 35 67.60 -35.58 -44.74
CA GLN A 35 66.17 -35.27 -44.85
C GLN A 35 65.47 -35.14 -43.48
N LEU A 36 65.87 -35.93 -42.49
CA LEU A 36 65.41 -35.81 -41.09
C LEU A 36 66.05 -34.63 -40.35
N LEU A 37 67.29 -34.25 -40.69
CA LEU A 37 67.91 -33.00 -40.21
C LEU A 37 67.23 -31.77 -40.81
N LEU A 38 66.84 -31.81 -42.10
CA LEU A 38 66.06 -30.73 -42.73
C LEU A 38 64.64 -30.62 -42.15
N GLN A 39 63.96 -31.72 -41.84
CA GLN A 39 62.63 -31.68 -41.19
C GLN A 39 62.67 -31.22 -39.72
N SER A 40 63.75 -31.50 -38.99
CA SER A 40 63.92 -31.03 -37.61
C SER A 40 64.47 -29.59 -37.51
N LEU A 41 65.20 -29.10 -38.52
CA LEU A 41 65.62 -27.69 -38.60
C LEU A 41 64.50 -26.74 -39.05
N VAL A 42 63.50 -27.24 -39.80
CA VAL A 42 62.32 -26.45 -40.22
C VAL A 42 61.31 -26.25 -39.08
N THR A 43 61.42 -27.00 -37.98
CA THR A 43 60.51 -26.86 -36.82
C THR A 43 61.02 -25.95 -35.70
N VAL A 44 62.24 -25.40 -35.81
CA VAL A 44 62.79 -24.47 -34.78
C VAL A 44 63.06 -23.06 -35.31
N HIS A 45 63.11 -22.83 -36.62
CA HIS A 45 63.15 -21.47 -37.14
C HIS A 45 61.75 -20.91 -37.38
N VAL A 46 61.36 -20.02 -36.46
CA VAL A 46 60.32 -19.01 -36.62
C VAL A 46 60.74 -18.08 -37.77
N SER A 47 60.67 -18.57 -39.01
CA SER A 47 60.98 -17.76 -40.20
C SER A 47 59.88 -16.71 -40.36
N ALA A 48 60.25 -15.50 -40.73
CA ALA A 48 59.30 -14.42 -40.97
C ALA A 48 58.21 -14.84 -41.97
N HIS A 49 58.55 -15.72 -42.92
CA HIS A 49 57.62 -16.28 -43.89
C HIS A 49 56.59 -17.22 -43.25
N ASN A 50 57.00 -18.14 -42.37
CA ASN A 50 56.06 -19.03 -41.67
C ASN A 50 55.14 -18.27 -40.70
N ILE A 51 55.65 -17.22 -40.04
CA ILE A 51 54.82 -16.32 -39.25
C ILE A 51 53.84 -15.55 -40.14
N ALA A 52 54.31 -15.01 -41.27
CA ALA A 52 53.48 -14.26 -42.20
C ALA A 52 52.39 -15.13 -42.82
N GLN A 53 52.69 -16.38 -43.16
CA GLN A 53 51.73 -17.34 -43.67
C GLN A 53 50.66 -17.70 -42.62
N ARG A 54 51.05 -18.03 -41.38
CA ARG A 54 50.09 -18.25 -40.28
C ARG A 54 49.24 -17.03 -39.97
N LYS A 55 49.83 -15.83 -40.03
CA LYS A 55 49.11 -14.55 -39.88
C LYS A 55 48.13 -14.33 -41.04
N CYS A 56 48.51 -14.66 -42.26
CA CYS A 56 47.67 -14.57 -43.45
C CYS A 56 46.50 -15.57 -43.40
N GLU A 57 46.76 -16.82 -43.03
CA GLU A 57 45.73 -17.85 -42.80
C GLU A 57 44.75 -17.46 -41.68
N ALA A 58 45.24 -16.88 -40.59
CA ALA A 58 44.39 -16.33 -39.52
C ALA A 58 43.56 -15.12 -39.99
N LEU A 59 44.11 -14.28 -40.88
CA LEU A 59 43.42 -13.12 -41.46
C LEU A 59 42.34 -13.53 -42.47
N LEU A 60 42.57 -14.61 -43.22
CA LEU A 60 41.64 -15.18 -44.21
C LEU A 60 40.53 -16.02 -43.55
N ASN A 61 40.69 -16.40 -42.28
CA ASN A 61 39.66 -17.10 -41.52
C ASN A 61 38.53 -16.13 -41.12
N GLN A 62 37.44 -16.13 -41.90
CA GLN A 62 36.26 -15.29 -41.65
C GLN A 62 35.67 -15.43 -40.23
N ARG A 63 35.84 -16.59 -39.56
CA ARG A 63 35.41 -16.79 -38.16
C ARG A 63 36.30 -16.07 -37.13
N GLN A 64 37.52 -15.69 -37.51
CA GLN A 64 38.49 -14.96 -36.70
C GLN A 64 38.67 -13.50 -37.17
N SER A 65 37.87 -13.05 -38.15
CA SER A 65 37.91 -11.66 -38.58
C SER A 65 37.65 -10.72 -37.39
N ILE A 66 38.30 -9.55 -37.40
CA ILE A 66 38.10 -8.53 -36.36
C ILE A 66 36.60 -8.21 -36.20
N GLN A 67 35.87 -8.15 -37.31
CA GLN A 67 34.42 -7.93 -37.28
C GLN A 67 33.66 -9.07 -36.58
N THR A 68 33.97 -10.33 -36.88
CA THR A 68 33.31 -11.50 -36.26
C THR A 68 33.65 -11.61 -34.77
N VAL A 69 34.89 -11.32 -34.38
CA VAL A 69 35.34 -11.33 -32.98
C VAL A 69 34.74 -10.16 -32.20
N ILE A 70 34.69 -8.96 -32.78
CA ILE A 70 34.01 -7.79 -32.21
C ILE A 70 32.51 -8.06 -32.07
N ASN A 71 31.85 -8.64 -33.09
CA ASN A 71 30.43 -8.99 -33.03
C ASN A 71 30.16 -10.05 -31.95
N LYS A 72 30.98 -11.12 -31.89
CA LYS A 72 30.82 -12.18 -30.89
C LYS A 72 31.09 -11.67 -29.47
N LYS A 73 32.12 -10.83 -29.29
CA LYS A 73 32.41 -10.17 -28.01
C LYS A 73 31.28 -9.22 -27.62
N SER A 74 30.74 -8.47 -28.58
CA SER A 74 29.56 -7.63 -28.40
C SER A 74 28.33 -8.44 -27.97
N ASP A 75 28.12 -9.64 -28.51
CA ASP A 75 26.96 -10.47 -28.15
C ASP A 75 27.10 -11.13 -26.76
N VAL A 76 28.32 -11.48 -26.34
CA VAL A 76 28.59 -11.92 -24.96
C VAL A 76 28.40 -10.76 -23.99
N GLU A 77 28.98 -9.58 -24.27
CA GLU A 77 28.83 -8.38 -23.44
C GLU A 77 27.36 -7.93 -23.32
N LYS A 78 26.56 -8.07 -24.38
CA LYS A 78 25.11 -7.81 -24.34
C LYS A 78 24.39 -8.81 -23.45
N ARG A 79 24.70 -10.11 -23.56
CA ARG A 79 24.11 -11.13 -22.69
C ARG A 79 24.45 -10.90 -21.23
N GLU A 80 25.72 -10.65 -20.91
CA GLU A 80 26.15 -10.33 -19.55
C GLU A 80 25.49 -9.04 -19.02
N TYR A 81 25.35 -8.01 -19.85
CA TYR A 81 24.59 -6.81 -19.49
C TYR A 81 23.13 -7.13 -19.18
N GLN A 82 22.46 -7.92 -20.03
CA GLN A 82 21.07 -8.32 -19.84
C GLN A 82 20.90 -9.15 -18.57
N THR A 83 21.77 -10.13 -18.33
CA THR A 83 21.77 -10.95 -17.10
C THR A 83 21.90 -10.09 -15.85
N ARG A 84 22.84 -9.14 -15.82
CA ARG A 84 23.00 -8.23 -14.70
C ARG A 84 21.82 -7.28 -14.53
N PHE A 85 21.27 -6.78 -15.63
CA PHE A 85 20.13 -5.85 -15.58
C PHE A 85 18.87 -6.57 -15.08
N ASN A 86 18.56 -7.76 -15.59
CA ASN A 86 17.49 -8.63 -15.10
C ASN A 86 17.64 -8.87 -13.59
N ALA A 87 18.81 -9.35 -13.16
CA ALA A 87 19.08 -9.58 -11.75
C ALA A 87 18.83 -8.31 -10.92
N SER A 88 19.35 -7.15 -11.35
CA SER A 88 19.16 -5.88 -10.63
C SER A 88 17.68 -5.48 -10.52
N VAL A 89 16.91 -5.62 -11.60
CA VAL A 89 15.47 -5.31 -11.62
C VAL A 89 14.70 -6.26 -10.71
N ASP A 90 14.97 -7.56 -10.78
CA ASP A 90 14.32 -8.57 -9.94
C ASP A 90 14.46 -8.26 -8.44
N TYR A 91 15.67 -7.90 -7.99
CA TYR A 91 15.90 -7.57 -6.57
C TYR A 91 15.28 -6.26 -6.15
N ILE A 92 15.34 -5.25 -7.01
CA ILE A 92 14.69 -3.97 -6.72
C ILE A 92 13.18 -4.20 -6.56
N CYS A 93 12.57 -4.96 -7.46
CA CYS A 93 11.16 -5.33 -7.39
C CYS A 93 10.85 -6.17 -6.14
N PHE A 94 11.75 -7.10 -5.76
CA PHE A 94 11.63 -7.85 -4.52
C PHE A 94 11.64 -6.93 -3.29
N LEU A 95 12.63 -6.04 -3.18
CA LEU A 95 12.79 -5.12 -2.05
C LEU A 95 11.59 -4.17 -1.93
N GLN A 96 11.10 -3.63 -3.06
CA GLN A 96 9.89 -2.81 -3.13
C GLN A 96 8.66 -3.57 -2.61
N ARG A 97 8.40 -4.77 -3.13
CA ARG A 97 7.28 -5.62 -2.67
C ARG A 97 7.34 -5.93 -1.18
N GLN A 98 8.53 -6.02 -0.61
CA GLN A 98 8.71 -6.29 0.82
C GLN A 98 8.81 -5.03 1.69
N GLY A 99 8.91 -3.84 1.11
CA GLY A 99 9.08 -2.58 1.84
C GLY A 99 10.45 -2.46 2.53
N LEU A 100 11.44 -3.24 2.06
CA LEU A 100 12.76 -3.34 2.67
C LEU A 100 13.66 -2.18 2.26
N ALA A 101 14.59 -1.83 3.14
CA ALA A 101 15.64 -0.87 2.81
C ALA A 101 16.54 -1.47 1.73
N PHE A 102 17.03 -0.68 0.79
CA PHE A 102 17.90 -1.19 -0.27
C PHE A 102 19.36 -1.20 0.18
N ARG A 103 19.75 -0.15 0.91
CA ARG A 103 21.14 0.16 1.23
C ARG A 103 21.41 0.09 2.72
N GLY A 104 22.63 -0.23 3.08
CA GLY A 104 23.13 -0.25 4.46
C GLY A 104 23.73 1.09 4.88
N HIS A 105 24.15 1.19 6.14
CA HIS A 105 24.90 2.35 6.62
C HIS A 105 26.30 2.43 6.01
N ASP A 106 26.91 1.27 5.73
CA ASP A 106 28.22 1.17 5.10
C ASP A 106 28.20 0.07 4.02
N GLU A 107 28.49 0.47 2.77
CA GLU A 107 28.59 -0.43 1.63
C GLU A 107 30.06 -0.72 1.24
N SER A 108 31.02 -0.34 2.09
CA SER A 108 32.42 -0.67 1.90
C SER A 108 32.63 -2.19 1.85
N LYS A 109 33.70 -2.65 1.19
CA LYS A 109 34.01 -4.08 1.06
C LYS A 109 34.26 -4.76 2.41
N ASP A 110 34.69 -3.99 3.39
CA ASP A 110 35.02 -4.46 4.73
C ASP A 110 33.80 -4.43 5.67
N SER A 111 32.65 -3.94 5.21
CA SER A 111 31.41 -3.93 5.97
C SER A 111 30.85 -5.35 6.13
N ASN A 112 30.44 -5.68 7.36
CA ASN A 112 29.73 -6.93 7.67
C ASN A 112 28.32 -6.99 7.07
N ASN A 113 27.76 -5.85 6.63
CA ASN A 113 26.46 -5.77 5.99
C ASN A 113 26.44 -4.57 5.04
N GLN A 114 26.58 -4.85 3.74
CA GLN A 114 26.57 -3.82 2.70
C GLN A 114 25.18 -3.31 2.32
N GLY A 115 24.13 -3.73 3.03
CA GLY A 115 22.75 -3.44 2.69
C GLY A 115 22.11 -4.52 1.81
N ASN A 116 20.79 -4.57 1.87
CA ASN A 116 20.02 -5.69 1.33
C ASN A 116 20.23 -5.90 -0.18
N PHE A 117 20.37 -4.83 -0.97
CA PHE A 117 20.55 -4.96 -2.42
C PHE A 117 21.87 -5.66 -2.78
N LEU A 118 22.98 -5.23 -2.19
CA LEU A 118 24.29 -5.83 -2.46
C LEU A 118 24.39 -7.24 -1.89
N GLU A 119 23.87 -7.47 -0.67
CA GLU A 119 23.86 -8.81 -0.06
C GLU A 119 22.98 -9.80 -0.86
N LEU A 120 21.83 -9.35 -1.37
CA LEU A 120 20.97 -10.19 -2.23
C LEU A 120 21.61 -10.49 -3.59
N LEU A 121 22.29 -9.51 -4.21
CA LEU A 121 23.03 -9.74 -5.45
C LEU A 121 24.18 -10.73 -5.25
N ARG A 122 24.90 -10.65 -4.12
CA ARG A 122 25.94 -11.62 -3.76
C ARG A 122 25.36 -13.00 -3.52
N PHE A 123 24.24 -13.08 -2.79
CA PHE A 123 23.51 -14.32 -2.60
C PHE A 123 23.20 -14.96 -3.94
N LEU A 124 22.71 -14.21 -4.93
CA LEU A 124 22.48 -14.74 -6.26
C LEU A 124 23.70 -15.23 -7.00
N ALA A 125 24.77 -14.43 -7.00
CA ALA A 125 26.02 -14.79 -7.64
C ALA A 125 26.50 -16.16 -7.13
N ASN A 126 26.40 -16.38 -5.81
CA ASN A 126 26.76 -17.65 -5.19
C ASN A 126 25.89 -18.85 -5.61
N HIS A 127 24.69 -18.61 -6.15
CA HIS A 127 23.74 -19.67 -6.54
C HIS A 127 23.53 -19.79 -8.05
N ASN A 128 24.09 -18.89 -8.86
CA ASN A 128 23.94 -18.89 -10.31
C ASN A 128 25.22 -18.41 -11.01
N GLU A 129 25.92 -19.32 -11.67
CA GLU A 129 27.19 -19.04 -12.36
C GLU A 129 27.07 -18.00 -13.49
N GLU A 130 25.92 -17.92 -14.18
CA GLU A 130 25.73 -16.93 -15.24
C GLU A 130 25.60 -15.53 -14.65
N ILE A 131 24.94 -15.41 -13.50
CA ILE A 131 24.78 -14.15 -12.78
C ILE A 131 26.11 -13.75 -12.14
N ASP A 132 26.81 -14.69 -11.51
CA ASP A 132 28.15 -14.45 -10.95
C ASP A 132 29.09 -13.80 -11.96
N LYS A 133 29.19 -14.37 -13.17
CA LYS A 133 30.02 -13.85 -14.26
C LYS A 133 29.63 -12.43 -14.71
N ALA A 134 28.41 -11.99 -14.40
CA ALA A 134 27.84 -10.76 -14.92
C ALA A 134 27.71 -9.62 -13.91
N VAL A 135 27.78 -9.86 -12.59
CA VAL A 135 27.47 -8.86 -11.54
C VAL A 135 28.70 -8.44 -10.70
N LEU A 136 28.54 -7.40 -9.88
CA LEU A 136 29.53 -6.96 -8.87
C LEU A 136 30.96 -6.79 -9.41
N GLU A 137 31.95 -7.47 -8.81
CA GLU A 137 33.37 -7.43 -9.22
C GLU A 137 33.61 -7.94 -10.64
N ASN A 138 32.75 -8.83 -11.15
CA ASN A 138 32.88 -9.40 -12.48
C ASN A 138 32.29 -8.48 -13.57
N ALA A 139 31.51 -7.47 -13.18
CA ALA A 139 30.98 -6.45 -14.09
C ALA A 139 31.98 -5.29 -14.32
N PRO A 140 31.98 -4.66 -15.52
CA PRO A 140 32.74 -3.43 -15.75
C PRO A 140 32.34 -2.35 -14.74
N LYS A 141 33.32 -1.66 -14.13
CA LYS A 141 33.11 -0.65 -13.07
C LYS A 141 32.00 0.35 -13.38
N ASN A 142 31.89 0.78 -14.63
CA ASN A 142 30.92 1.79 -15.06
C ASN A 142 29.52 1.23 -15.37
N HIS A 143 29.32 -0.09 -15.30
CA HIS A 143 28.09 -0.77 -15.68
C HIS A 143 27.53 -1.68 -14.60
N GLN A 144 27.98 -1.59 -13.34
CA GLN A 144 27.60 -2.53 -12.27
C GLN A 144 26.11 -2.51 -11.90
N MET A 145 25.34 -1.48 -12.29
CA MET A 145 23.92 -1.29 -11.92
C MET A 145 23.68 -1.13 -10.40
N THR A 146 24.75 -0.96 -9.62
CA THR A 146 24.71 -0.83 -8.16
C THR A 146 24.58 0.61 -7.68
N SER A 147 24.63 1.59 -8.57
CA SER A 147 24.61 2.99 -8.14
C SER A 147 23.25 3.40 -7.56
N PRO A 148 23.23 4.35 -6.62
CA PRO A 148 22.00 4.75 -5.94
C PRO A 148 20.98 5.34 -6.90
N ASP A 149 21.45 6.11 -7.89
CA ASP A 149 20.59 6.75 -8.88
C ASP A 149 19.98 5.74 -9.85
N ILE A 150 20.74 4.70 -10.23
CA ILE A 150 20.20 3.61 -11.07
C ILE A 150 19.13 2.83 -10.31
N GLN A 151 19.40 2.48 -9.04
CA GLN A 151 18.40 1.83 -8.19
C GLN A 151 17.13 2.69 -8.08
N LYS A 152 17.32 4.01 -7.94
CA LYS A 152 16.22 4.97 -7.89
C LYS A 152 15.36 4.98 -9.15
N GLU A 153 16.01 5.02 -10.30
CA GLU A 153 15.35 5.05 -11.60
C GLU A 153 14.62 3.75 -11.93
N ILE A 154 15.19 2.59 -11.58
CA ILE A 154 14.52 1.29 -11.79
C ILE A 154 13.26 1.19 -10.94
N ALA A 155 13.34 1.56 -9.65
CA ALA A 155 12.17 1.49 -8.78
C ALA A 155 11.11 2.55 -9.13
N ASN A 156 11.52 3.71 -9.67
CA ASN A 156 10.61 4.67 -10.29
C ASN A 156 9.90 4.07 -11.51
N ALA A 157 10.65 3.41 -12.41
CA ALA A 157 10.06 2.75 -13.57
C ALA A 157 9.03 1.69 -13.15
N ALA A 158 9.35 0.88 -12.12
CA ALA A 158 8.42 -0.10 -11.56
C ALA A 158 7.14 0.54 -11.00
N ALA A 159 7.26 1.63 -10.23
CA ALA A 159 6.12 2.35 -9.69
C ALA A 159 5.24 2.96 -10.79
N VAL A 160 5.87 3.57 -11.80
CA VAL A 160 5.17 4.17 -12.93
C VAL A 160 4.43 3.12 -13.75
N GLU A 161 5.04 1.97 -14.05
CA GLU A 161 4.32 0.90 -14.75
C GLU A 161 3.18 0.31 -13.90
N THR A 162 3.33 0.28 -12.57
CA THR A 162 2.23 -0.12 -11.66
C THR A 162 1.05 0.83 -11.78
N ILE A 163 1.31 2.14 -11.79
CA ILE A 163 0.24 3.13 -11.98
C ILE A 163 -0.33 3.02 -13.40
N ASN A 164 0.50 2.85 -14.43
CA ASN A 164 0.00 2.69 -15.80
C ASN A 164 -0.93 1.48 -15.93
N ALA A 165 -0.63 0.37 -15.25
CA ALA A 165 -1.50 -0.81 -15.21
C ALA A 165 -2.86 -0.48 -14.57
N ILE A 166 -2.89 0.28 -13.46
CA ILE A 166 -4.11 0.76 -12.82
C ILE A 166 -4.92 1.66 -13.76
N ILE A 167 -4.28 2.64 -14.40
CA ILE A 167 -4.94 3.57 -15.32
C ILE A 167 -5.47 2.83 -16.55
N LYS A 168 -4.73 1.84 -17.06
CA LYS A 168 -5.14 1.00 -18.20
C LYS A 168 -6.35 0.12 -17.84
N ASP A 169 -6.38 -0.43 -16.64
CA ASP A 169 -7.51 -1.23 -16.13
C ASP A 169 -8.78 -0.37 -16.00
N MET A 170 -8.65 0.83 -15.42
CA MET A 170 -9.74 1.82 -15.37
C MET A 170 -10.22 2.22 -16.77
N GLY A 171 -9.28 2.50 -17.69
CA GLY A 171 -9.57 2.95 -19.05
C GLY A 171 -10.46 4.20 -19.07
N ASP A 172 -11.49 4.17 -19.90
CA ASP A 172 -12.50 5.22 -20.01
C ASP A 172 -13.67 5.04 -19.03
N SER A 173 -13.40 4.62 -17.80
CA SER A 173 -14.43 4.52 -16.76
C SER A 173 -14.62 5.86 -16.05
N LEU A 174 -15.80 6.06 -15.45
CA LEU A 174 -16.00 7.13 -14.47
C LEU A 174 -15.33 6.72 -13.16
N PHE A 175 -14.89 7.69 -12.36
CA PHE A 175 -14.20 7.40 -11.11
C PHE A 175 -14.52 8.43 -10.02
N ALA A 176 -14.20 8.08 -8.79
CA ALA A 176 -14.15 8.97 -7.65
C ALA A 176 -12.72 9.07 -7.13
N ILE A 177 -12.40 10.20 -6.49
CA ILE A 177 -11.16 10.37 -5.74
C ILE A 177 -11.40 10.15 -4.27
N ILE A 178 -10.44 9.51 -3.63
CA ILE A 178 -10.33 9.41 -2.18
C ILE A 178 -8.97 9.97 -1.83
N PHE A 179 -8.92 10.90 -0.88
CA PHE A 179 -7.64 11.41 -0.42
C PHE A 179 -7.72 11.75 1.06
N ASP A 180 -6.55 11.86 1.68
CA ASP A 180 -6.38 12.19 3.10
C ASP A 180 -5.02 12.85 3.30
N GLU A 181 -4.88 13.62 4.38
CA GLU A 181 -3.65 14.31 4.73
C GLU A 181 -3.02 13.75 6.01
N SER A 182 -1.71 13.58 6.01
CA SER A 182 -0.94 13.22 7.22
C SER A 182 0.49 13.72 7.13
N CYS A 183 1.13 13.86 8.28
CA CYS A 183 2.57 14.12 8.37
C CYS A 183 3.39 12.82 8.20
N ASP A 184 4.56 12.93 7.57
CA ASP A 184 5.59 11.88 7.57
C ASP A 184 6.49 11.91 8.82
N MET A 185 7.44 10.97 8.90
CA MET A 185 8.41 10.88 10.02
C MET A 185 9.33 12.10 10.16
N SER A 186 9.40 12.93 9.12
CA SER A 186 10.16 14.19 9.08
C SER A 186 9.25 15.41 9.24
N THR A 187 8.01 15.21 9.70
CA THR A 187 6.99 16.24 9.95
C THR A 187 6.63 17.06 8.71
N LYS A 188 6.77 16.46 7.52
CA LYS A 188 6.26 17.06 6.28
C LYS A 188 4.85 16.60 6.03
N GLU A 189 3.98 17.52 5.65
CA GLU A 189 2.62 17.21 5.21
C GLU A 189 2.64 16.46 3.87
N GLN A 190 1.90 15.34 3.82
CA GLN A 190 1.76 14.48 2.66
C GLN A 190 0.27 14.29 2.36
N LEU A 191 -0.10 14.47 1.09
CA LEU A 191 -1.44 14.18 0.57
C LEU A 191 -1.41 12.80 -0.10
N ALA A 192 -2.13 11.84 0.45
CA ALA A 192 -2.30 10.51 -0.14
C ALA A 192 -3.52 10.49 -1.06
N ILE A 193 -3.39 9.93 -2.27
CA ILE A 193 -4.47 9.91 -3.26
C ILE A 193 -4.74 8.48 -3.73
N ALA A 194 -6.01 8.11 -3.78
CA ALA A 194 -6.51 6.88 -4.35
C ALA A 194 -7.70 7.15 -5.29
N LEU A 195 -7.89 6.23 -6.25
CA LEU A 195 -9.04 6.21 -7.15
C LEU A 195 -10.00 5.11 -6.74
N ARG A 196 -11.29 5.36 -6.92
CA ARG A 196 -12.34 4.36 -6.87
C ARG A 196 -13.10 4.32 -8.17
N TYR A 197 -13.16 3.16 -8.82
CA TYR A 197 -13.82 2.98 -10.11
C TYR A 197 -14.44 1.58 -10.25
N VAL A 198 -15.32 1.42 -11.24
CA VAL A 198 -15.88 0.10 -11.60
C VAL A 198 -15.19 -0.37 -12.89
N ASP A 199 -14.60 -1.56 -12.87
CA ASP A 199 -13.93 -2.12 -14.04
C ASP A 199 -14.92 -2.68 -15.07
N LYS A 200 -14.39 -3.16 -16.19
CA LYS A 200 -15.19 -3.76 -17.29
C LYS A 200 -15.90 -5.06 -16.90
N LEU A 201 -15.52 -5.67 -15.79
CA LEU A 201 -16.11 -6.88 -15.22
C LEU A 201 -17.13 -6.56 -14.12
N GLY A 202 -17.36 -5.28 -13.80
CA GLY A 202 -18.30 -4.84 -12.77
C GLY A 202 -17.74 -4.94 -11.35
N HIS A 203 -16.43 -5.08 -11.17
CA HIS A 203 -15.81 -5.00 -9.85
C HIS A 203 -15.57 -3.55 -9.45
N VAL A 204 -15.93 -3.25 -8.21
CA VAL A 204 -15.50 -2.02 -7.56
C VAL A 204 -14.03 -2.17 -7.16
N ASN A 205 -13.19 -1.27 -7.65
CA ASN A 205 -11.77 -1.25 -7.38
C ASN A 205 -11.40 0.06 -6.66
N GLU A 206 -10.63 -0.05 -5.58
CA GLU A 206 -9.96 1.07 -4.91
C GLU A 206 -8.44 0.91 -5.03
N ARG A 207 -7.80 1.84 -5.74
CA ARG A 207 -6.38 1.80 -6.10
C ARG A 207 -5.64 3.05 -5.65
N PHE A 208 -4.56 2.85 -4.91
CA PHE A 208 -3.68 3.92 -4.46
C PHE A 208 -2.80 4.41 -5.62
N LEU A 209 -2.73 5.73 -5.83
CA LEU A 209 -1.89 6.33 -6.87
C LEU A 209 -0.54 6.80 -6.33
N GLY A 210 -0.50 7.25 -5.08
CA GLY A 210 0.71 7.83 -4.52
C GLY A 210 0.45 8.85 -3.42
N ILE A 211 1.55 9.37 -2.90
CA ILE A 211 1.58 10.53 -2.02
C ILE A 211 2.24 11.72 -2.74
N THR A 212 1.79 12.92 -2.39
CA THR A 212 2.39 14.17 -2.86
C THR A 212 2.67 15.07 -1.67
N HIS A 213 3.90 15.59 -1.58
CA HIS A 213 4.23 16.55 -0.55
C HIS A 213 3.49 17.87 -0.81
N VAL A 214 2.86 18.42 0.23
CA VAL A 214 2.19 19.72 0.19
C VAL A 214 2.77 20.64 1.25
N ASN A 215 2.91 21.93 0.93
CA ASN A 215 3.52 22.90 1.85
C ASN A 215 2.55 23.34 2.97
N ASN A 216 1.25 23.20 2.74
CA ASN A 216 0.18 23.47 3.71
C ASN A 216 -1.10 22.74 3.29
N THR A 217 -2.07 22.68 4.20
CA THR A 217 -3.37 22.02 4.03
C THR A 217 -4.47 22.99 3.57
N SER A 218 -4.11 24.07 2.87
CA SER A 218 -5.12 24.98 2.31
C SER A 218 -5.82 24.34 1.12
N ALA A 219 -7.11 24.60 0.95
CA ALA A 219 -7.93 24.07 -0.14
C ALA A 219 -7.31 24.28 -1.53
N VAL A 220 -6.70 25.46 -1.76
CA VAL A 220 -6.08 25.80 -3.05
C VAL A 220 -4.84 24.95 -3.30
N THR A 221 -3.97 24.80 -2.29
CA THR A 221 -2.77 23.96 -2.40
C THR A 221 -3.13 22.50 -2.64
N LEU A 222 -4.13 21.97 -1.93
CA LEU A 222 -4.61 20.61 -2.12
C LEU A 222 -5.21 20.40 -3.51
N LYS A 223 -6.03 21.34 -3.99
CA LYS A 223 -6.57 21.30 -5.34
C LYS A 223 -5.47 21.27 -6.40
N SER A 224 -4.47 22.16 -6.30
CA SER A 224 -3.36 22.18 -7.26
C SER A 224 -2.56 20.87 -7.26
N ALA A 225 -2.35 20.25 -6.09
CA ALA A 225 -1.70 18.95 -6.00
C ALA A 225 -2.53 17.84 -6.69
N ILE A 226 -3.85 17.84 -6.50
CA ILE A 226 -4.75 16.90 -7.19
C ILE A 226 -4.71 17.11 -8.71
N GLU A 227 -4.76 18.36 -9.18
CA GLU A 227 -4.65 18.72 -10.60
C GLU A 227 -3.30 18.27 -11.21
N GLU A 228 -2.20 18.41 -10.47
CA GLU A 228 -0.88 17.93 -10.90
C GLU A 228 -0.87 16.40 -11.08
N VAL A 229 -1.43 15.66 -10.12
CA VAL A 229 -1.56 14.20 -10.22
C VAL A 229 -2.46 13.80 -11.38
N PHE A 230 -3.55 14.53 -11.62
CA PHE A 230 -4.43 14.28 -12.76
C PHE A 230 -3.69 14.50 -14.08
N ASN A 231 -2.96 15.59 -14.22
CA ASN A 231 -2.17 15.88 -15.41
C ASN A 231 -1.07 14.84 -15.63
N LYS A 232 -0.34 14.46 -14.57
CA LYS A 232 0.73 13.45 -14.61
C LYS A 232 0.25 12.10 -15.13
N HIS A 233 -0.97 11.70 -14.76
CA HIS A 233 -1.55 10.42 -15.14
C HIS A 233 -2.61 10.51 -16.25
N SER A 234 -2.72 11.67 -16.91
CA SER A 234 -3.70 11.93 -17.98
C SER A 234 -5.16 11.64 -17.57
N LEU A 235 -5.49 11.88 -16.30
CA LEU A 235 -6.84 11.77 -15.78
C LEU A 235 -7.60 13.06 -16.07
N SER A 236 -8.87 12.93 -16.47
CA SER A 236 -9.73 14.09 -16.75
C SER A 236 -10.66 14.39 -15.58
N ILE A 237 -10.62 15.63 -15.10
CA ILE A 237 -11.57 16.14 -14.09
C ILE A 237 -13.02 15.98 -14.53
N SER A 238 -13.30 16.04 -15.84
CA SER A 238 -14.64 15.86 -16.42
C SER A 238 -15.25 14.48 -16.17
N ARG A 239 -14.43 13.48 -15.84
CA ARG A 239 -14.84 12.08 -15.58
C ARG A 239 -15.01 11.78 -14.09
N LEU A 240 -14.68 12.74 -13.22
CA LEU A 240 -14.83 12.62 -11.78
C LEU A 240 -16.32 12.63 -11.38
N ARG A 241 -16.76 11.71 -10.52
CA ARG A 241 -18.17 11.61 -10.07
C ARG A 241 -18.35 11.56 -8.56
N GLY A 242 -17.26 11.33 -7.83
CA GLY A 242 -17.26 11.34 -6.38
C GLY A 242 -15.96 11.90 -5.83
N GLN A 243 -16.04 12.46 -4.63
CA GLN A 243 -14.89 12.88 -3.84
C GLN A 243 -15.12 12.47 -2.38
N GLY A 244 -14.14 11.78 -1.77
CA GLY A 244 -14.24 11.24 -0.43
C GLY A 244 -13.03 11.60 0.43
N TYR A 245 -13.28 12.30 1.53
CA TYR A 245 -12.27 12.78 2.49
C TYR A 245 -12.96 13.22 3.80
N ASP A 246 -12.18 13.59 4.82
CA ASP A 246 -12.69 14.01 6.12
C ASP A 246 -13.30 15.44 6.12
N GLU A 247 -13.90 15.85 7.23
CA GLU A 247 -14.48 17.20 7.40
C GLU A 247 -13.56 18.19 8.10
N ALA A 248 -12.30 18.31 7.64
CA ALA A 248 -11.51 19.47 8.05
C ALA A 248 -12.11 20.78 7.49
N SER A 249 -11.99 21.88 8.24
CA SER A 249 -12.61 23.17 7.88
C SER A 249 -12.15 23.71 6.51
N ASN A 250 -10.91 23.43 6.12
CA ASN A 250 -10.35 23.77 4.81
C ASN A 250 -11.00 22.96 3.67
N MET A 251 -11.72 21.88 3.98
CA MET A 251 -12.23 20.91 3.02
C MET A 251 -13.70 21.15 2.67
N LEU A 252 -14.47 21.69 3.62
CA LEU A 252 -15.92 21.91 3.49
C LEU A 252 -16.37 23.36 3.33
N GLY A 253 -15.48 24.35 3.50
CA GLY A 253 -15.86 25.77 3.43
C GLY A 253 -16.74 26.12 2.23
N GLU A 254 -17.88 26.78 2.48
CA GLU A 254 -18.89 27.08 1.45
C GLU A 254 -18.38 27.95 0.30
N LEU A 255 -17.37 28.79 0.56
CA LEU A 255 -16.80 29.70 -0.45
C LEU A 255 -15.47 29.20 -1.01
N ASN A 256 -14.58 28.73 -0.13
CA ASN A 256 -13.18 28.43 -0.41
C ASN A 256 -12.75 27.02 0.02
N GLY A 257 -13.68 26.17 0.45
CA GLY A 257 -13.38 24.78 0.78
C GLY A 257 -13.08 23.95 -0.46
N LEU A 258 -12.25 22.93 -0.31
CA LEU A 258 -11.84 22.06 -1.42
C LEU A 258 -13.05 21.44 -2.14
N LYS A 259 -14.08 21.03 -1.40
CA LYS A 259 -15.37 20.54 -1.94
C LYS A 259 -15.94 21.50 -2.98
N THR A 260 -16.03 22.77 -2.59
CA THR A 260 -16.62 23.83 -3.40
C THR A 260 -15.76 24.10 -4.63
N LEU A 261 -14.43 24.05 -4.49
CA LEU A 261 -13.51 24.26 -5.62
C LEU A 261 -13.62 23.14 -6.66
N ILE A 262 -13.70 21.88 -6.24
CA ILE A 262 -13.87 20.74 -7.16
C ILE A 262 -15.27 20.77 -7.80
N LEU A 263 -16.32 21.09 -7.04
CA LEU A 263 -17.68 21.19 -7.58
C LEU A 263 -17.84 22.34 -8.59
N LYS A 264 -17.07 23.42 -8.46
CA LYS A 264 -17.03 24.51 -9.45
C LYS A 264 -16.50 24.03 -10.80
N ASP A 265 -15.49 23.16 -10.81
CA ASP A 265 -14.91 22.60 -12.03
C ASP A 265 -15.77 21.46 -12.59
N ASN A 266 -16.36 20.66 -11.72
CA ASN A 266 -17.23 19.55 -12.09
C ASN A 266 -18.41 19.41 -11.10
N PRO A 267 -19.61 19.92 -11.47
CA PRO A 267 -20.81 19.85 -10.64
C PRO A 267 -21.29 18.43 -10.33
N SER A 268 -20.82 17.42 -11.07
CA SER A 268 -21.20 16.02 -10.89
C SER A 268 -20.27 15.25 -9.93
N ALA A 269 -19.22 15.89 -9.39
CA ALA A 269 -18.28 15.28 -8.44
C ALA A 269 -18.79 15.36 -6.99
N TYR A 270 -19.76 14.50 -6.64
CA TYR A 270 -20.43 14.55 -5.34
C TYR A 270 -19.49 14.21 -4.18
N TYR A 271 -19.56 15.04 -3.13
CA TYR A 271 -18.82 14.80 -1.90
C TYR A 271 -19.54 13.79 -1.01
N VAL A 272 -18.79 12.81 -0.53
CA VAL A 272 -19.21 11.89 0.52
C VAL A 272 -18.23 12.01 1.68
N HIS A 273 -18.72 12.42 2.85
CA HIS A 273 -17.92 12.42 4.06
C HIS A 273 -17.60 10.98 4.46
N CYS A 274 -16.35 10.70 4.83
CA CYS A 274 -15.92 9.39 5.31
C CYS A 274 -16.81 8.89 6.47
N PHE A 275 -17.55 7.79 6.25
CA PHE A 275 -18.44 7.20 7.25
C PHE A 275 -17.67 6.66 8.47
N ALA A 276 -16.44 6.16 8.27
CA ALA A 276 -15.60 5.71 9.38
C ALA A 276 -15.19 6.89 10.28
N HIS A 277 -14.87 8.05 9.68
CA HIS A 277 -14.60 9.28 10.42
C HIS A 277 -15.86 9.79 11.14
N GLN A 278 -17.01 9.79 10.47
CA GLN A 278 -18.29 10.16 11.10
C GLN A 278 -18.61 9.29 12.32
N LEU A 279 -18.42 7.98 12.22
CA LEU A 279 -18.59 7.06 13.34
C LEU A 279 -17.61 7.34 14.48
N GLN A 280 -16.36 7.67 14.16
CA GLN A 280 -15.41 8.07 15.19
C GLN A 280 -15.83 9.37 15.88
N LEU A 281 -16.37 10.35 15.13
CA LEU A 281 -16.85 11.61 15.68
C LEU A 281 -18.05 11.43 16.63
N THR A 282 -18.94 10.46 16.39
CA THR A 282 -20.04 10.17 17.34
C THR A 282 -19.51 9.72 18.68
N LEU A 283 -18.55 8.79 18.69
CA LEU A 283 -17.91 8.29 19.91
C LEU A 283 -17.18 9.41 20.66
N VAL A 284 -16.48 10.28 19.94
CA VAL A 284 -15.80 11.45 20.52
C VAL A 284 -16.81 12.44 21.12
N ALA A 285 -17.95 12.65 20.47
CA ALA A 285 -19.01 13.52 20.97
C ALA A 285 -19.59 12.99 22.29
N VAL A 286 -19.89 11.69 22.37
CA VAL A 286 -20.34 11.05 23.63
C VAL A 286 -19.30 11.22 24.74
N ALA A 287 -18.03 10.94 24.45
CA ALA A 287 -16.95 11.07 25.42
C ALA A 287 -16.73 12.51 25.90
N ARG A 288 -17.04 13.52 25.08
CA ARG A 288 -16.91 14.94 25.45
C ARG A 288 -18.13 15.49 26.19
N ASN A 289 -19.31 15.02 25.83
CA ASN A 289 -20.58 15.55 26.35
C ASN A 289 -21.01 14.88 27.66
N HIS A 290 -20.42 13.74 28.03
CA HIS A 290 -20.67 13.07 29.29
C HIS A 290 -19.45 13.12 30.23
N ILE A 291 -19.55 13.86 31.34
CA ILE A 291 -18.43 14.16 32.26
C ILE A 291 -17.74 12.89 32.80
N GLN A 292 -18.52 11.90 33.21
CA GLN A 292 -17.97 10.66 33.76
C GLN A 292 -17.21 9.84 32.70
N ILE A 293 -17.80 9.62 31.52
CA ILE A 293 -17.12 8.97 30.39
C ILE A 293 -15.86 9.74 29.94
N ALA A 294 -15.90 11.07 29.94
CA ALA A 294 -14.71 11.90 29.70
C ALA A 294 -13.59 11.59 30.72
N THR A 295 -13.98 11.48 32.00
CA THR A 295 -13.06 11.15 33.11
C THR A 295 -12.50 9.73 32.95
N PHE A 296 -13.33 8.77 32.58
CA PHE A 296 -12.94 7.40 32.25
C PHE A 296 -11.87 7.37 31.16
N PHE A 297 -12.10 7.99 29.99
CA PHE A 297 -11.11 7.98 28.91
C PHE A 297 -9.82 8.72 29.27
N ASN A 298 -9.91 9.80 30.06
CA ASN A 298 -8.72 10.48 30.59
C ASN A 298 -7.91 9.57 31.51
N LEU A 299 -8.57 8.75 32.33
CA LEU A 299 -7.90 7.76 33.19
C LEU A 299 -7.25 6.66 32.35
N VAL A 300 -7.95 6.10 31.36
CA VAL A 300 -7.39 5.11 30.44
C VAL A 300 -6.17 5.66 29.71
N ALA A 301 -6.21 6.90 29.22
CA ALA A 301 -5.07 7.55 28.57
C ALA A 301 -3.88 7.73 29.52
N LYS A 302 -4.12 8.13 30.78
CA LYS A 302 -3.06 8.21 31.81
C LYS A 302 -2.40 6.86 32.06
N VAL A 303 -3.20 5.81 32.21
CA VAL A 303 -2.70 4.45 32.37
C VAL A 303 -1.85 4.07 31.16
N PHE A 304 -2.36 4.24 29.94
CA PHE A 304 -1.62 3.91 28.73
C PHE A 304 -0.30 4.68 28.62
N ASN A 305 -0.27 5.97 28.95
CA ASN A 305 0.95 6.76 28.92
C ASN A 305 1.95 6.33 29.99
N ILE A 306 1.50 5.99 31.19
CA ILE A 306 2.38 5.57 32.29
C ILE A 306 2.92 4.16 32.04
N VAL A 307 2.06 3.22 31.63
CA VAL A 307 2.47 1.84 31.35
C VAL A 307 3.26 1.76 30.04
N GLY A 308 2.77 2.39 28.98
CA GLY A 308 3.34 2.32 27.63
C GLY A 308 4.66 3.07 27.48
N ALA A 309 4.91 4.14 28.24
CA ALA A 309 6.16 4.88 28.13
C ALA A 309 7.35 4.25 28.91
N SER A 310 7.19 3.07 29.53
CA SER A 310 8.35 2.35 30.10
C SER A 310 8.09 0.85 30.23
N CYS A 311 8.93 0.04 29.56
CA CYS A 311 8.93 -1.41 29.74
C CYS A 311 9.13 -1.79 31.22
N LYS A 312 9.93 -1.02 31.98
CA LYS A 312 10.08 -1.22 33.42
C LYS A 312 8.75 -1.03 34.16
N ARG A 313 7.97 0.03 33.84
CA ARG A 313 6.66 0.25 34.48
C ARG A 313 5.64 -0.83 34.11
N HIS A 314 5.71 -1.37 32.90
CA HIS A 314 4.92 -2.51 32.47
C HIS A 314 5.28 -3.79 33.24
N ASP A 315 6.57 -4.09 33.42
CA ASP A 315 7.03 -5.26 34.18
C ASP A 315 6.76 -5.09 35.68
N ILE A 316 6.88 -3.87 36.22
CA ILE A 316 6.57 -3.53 37.62
C ILE A 316 5.07 -3.56 37.93
N LEU A 317 4.19 -3.33 36.96
CA LEU A 317 2.75 -3.56 37.14
C LEU A 317 2.41 -5.06 37.17
N ARG A 318 3.27 -5.92 36.59
CA ARG A 318 3.13 -7.38 36.64
C ARG A 318 3.79 -7.98 37.89
N GLU A 319 4.95 -7.45 38.28
CA GLU A 319 5.68 -7.83 39.49
C GLU A 319 5.24 -6.93 40.64
N LYS A 320 4.34 -7.43 41.50
CA LYS A 320 3.95 -6.71 42.72
C LYS A 320 5.20 -6.25 43.48
N GLN A 321 5.41 -4.93 43.47
CA GLN A 321 6.24 -4.16 44.40
C GLN A 321 7.64 -4.74 44.65
N ASP A 322 8.65 -4.30 43.89
CA ASP A 322 9.96 -3.93 44.45
C ASP A 322 10.83 -3.18 43.44
N GLY A 323 11.24 -1.94 43.76
CA GLY A 323 12.29 -1.22 43.01
C GLY A 323 11.97 0.17 42.42
N LEU A 324 11.02 0.95 42.97
CA LEU A 324 10.75 2.33 42.50
C LEU A 324 11.13 3.43 43.49
N ASP A 325 11.45 4.60 42.92
CA ASP A 325 11.49 5.93 43.57
C ASP A 325 10.11 6.34 44.15
N SER A 326 10.07 7.15 45.20
CA SER A 326 8.86 7.32 46.04
C SER A 326 7.63 7.87 45.31
N ASP A 327 7.86 8.80 44.39
CA ASP A 327 6.78 9.60 43.77
C ASP A 327 6.05 8.82 42.68
N GLN A 328 6.79 8.02 41.89
CA GLN A 328 6.22 7.17 40.85
C GLN A 328 5.38 6.02 41.43
N ARG A 329 5.77 5.53 42.62
CA ARG A 329 5.01 4.53 43.37
C ARG A 329 3.69 5.09 43.89
N ALA A 330 3.69 6.33 44.38
CA ALA A 330 2.49 7.00 44.86
C ALA A 330 1.48 7.20 43.71
N GLU A 331 1.94 7.68 42.55
CA GLU A 331 1.08 7.88 41.38
C GLU A 331 0.50 6.56 40.84
N ALA A 332 1.31 5.50 40.74
CA ALA A 332 0.85 4.18 40.34
C ALA A 332 -0.19 3.59 41.32
N ASN A 333 0.02 3.74 42.63
CA ASN A 333 -0.93 3.29 43.64
C ASN A 333 -2.26 4.04 43.58
N ILE A 334 -2.23 5.36 43.32
CA ILE A 334 -3.45 6.16 43.11
C ILE A 334 -4.22 5.65 41.90
N LEU A 335 -3.53 5.38 40.78
CA LEU A 335 -4.17 4.86 39.57
C LEU A 335 -4.78 3.48 39.78
N ILE A 336 -4.06 2.56 40.43
CA ILE A 336 -4.60 1.24 40.78
C ILE A 336 -5.86 1.40 41.65
N GLY A 337 -5.83 2.29 42.64
CA GLY A 337 -7.00 2.59 43.48
C GLY A 337 -8.20 3.10 42.67
N LEU A 338 -7.97 3.92 41.63
CA LEU A 338 -9.03 4.39 40.73
C LEU A 338 -9.56 3.28 39.82
N LEU A 339 -8.68 2.41 39.30
CA LEU A 339 -9.05 1.26 38.45
C LEU A 339 -9.84 0.19 39.22
N GLN A 340 -9.68 0.15 40.55
CA GLN A 340 -10.39 -0.76 41.45
C GLN A 340 -11.66 -0.15 42.04
N THR A 341 -12.21 0.90 41.42
CA THR A 341 -13.51 1.46 41.83
C THR A 341 -14.64 0.83 41.03
N PHE A 342 -15.81 0.68 41.68
CA PHE A 342 -17.03 0.25 41.00
C PHE A 342 -17.37 1.17 39.81
N GLU A 343 -17.21 2.49 39.96
CA GLU A 343 -17.45 3.49 38.92
C GLU A 343 -16.62 3.20 37.66
N PHE A 344 -15.31 2.96 37.81
CA PHE A 344 -14.45 2.62 36.67
C PHE A 344 -14.84 1.31 36.01
N VAL A 345 -15.15 0.27 36.80
CA VAL A 345 -15.56 -1.03 36.25
C VAL A 345 -16.88 -0.91 35.48
N PHE A 346 -17.84 -0.15 36.02
CA PHE A 346 -19.10 0.12 35.34
C PHE A 346 -18.88 0.82 33.99
N ASP A 347 -18.12 1.92 33.98
CA ASP A 347 -17.81 2.66 32.75
C ASP A 347 -17.07 1.80 31.73
N LEU A 348 -16.14 0.96 32.21
CA LEU A 348 -15.40 0.02 31.37
C LEU A 348 -16.34 -0.96 30.66
N HIS A 349 -17.28 -1.58 31.38
CA HIS A 349 -18.23 -2.52 30.79
C HIS A 349 -19.23 -1.83 29.86
N LEU A 350 -19.74 -0.65 30.23
CA LEU A 350 -20.64 0.15 29.40
C LEU A 350 -19.95 0.54 28.08
N MET A 351 -18.78 1.15 28.16
CA MET A 351 -18.04 1.56 26.98
C MET A 351 -17.53 0.37 26.17
N LYS A 352 -17.21 -0.77 26.79
CA LYS A 352 -16.90 -2.01 26.07
C LYS A 352 -18.09 -2.47 25.21
N GLY A 353 -19.32 -2.40 25.72
CA GLY A 353 -20.53 -2.73 24.95
C GLY A 353 -20.73 -1.78 23.76
N VAL A 354 -20.70 -0.47 24.01
CA VAL A 354 -20.88 0.57 22.99
C VAL A 354 -19.78 0.53 21.91
N LEU A 355 -18.52 0.44 22.33
CA LEU A 355 -17.37 0.34 21.43
C LEU A 355 -17.35 -1.01 20.70
N GLY A 356 -17.84 -2.08 21.30
CA GLY A 356 -17.97 -3.38 20.66
C GLY A 356 -18.88 -3.33 19.43
N ILE A 357 -20.09 -2.78 19.59
CA ILE A 357 -21.05 -2.59 18.49
C ILE A 357 -20.47 -1.64 17.43
N SER A 358 -19.83 -0.56 17.85
CA SER A 358 -19.22 0.43 16.95
C SER A 358 -18.00 -0.12 16.20
N ASN A 359 -17.20 -0.98 16.82
CA ASN A 359 -16.02 -1.59 16.20
C ASN A 359 -16.40 -2.53 15.06
N GLU A 360 -17.46 -3.33 15.21
CA GLU A 360 -17.97 -4.17 14.11
C GLU A 360 -18.36 -3.32 12.89
N LEU A 361 -19.07 -2.21 13.12
CA LEU A 361 -19.42 -1.26 12.06
C LEU A 361 -18.18 -0.63 11.44
N SER A 362 -17.24 -0.15 12.25
CA SER A 362 -16.00 0.47 11.79
C SER A 362 -15.18 -0.46 10.90
N GLN A 363 -14.98 -1.72 11.32
CA GLN A 363 -14.28 -2.72 10.52
C GLN A 363 -15.00 -3.00 9.20
N ALA A 364 -16.33 -3.06 9.22
CA ALA A 364 -17.11 -3.30 8.02
C ALA A 364 -17.03 -2.13 7.03
N LEU A 365 -17.08 -0.88 7.50
CA LEU A 365 -16.98 0.34 6.68
C LEU A 365 -15.61 0.49 6.00
N GLN A 366 -14.54 -0.04 6.60
CA GLN A 366 -13.17 0.07 6.09
C GLN A 366 -12.79 -0.98 5.01
N ARG A 367 -13.74 -1.80 4.55
CA ARG A 367 -13.49 -2.76 3.45
C ARG A 367 -13.58 -2.05 2.09
N LYS A 368 -12.69 -2.42 1.16
CA LYS A 368 -12.59 -1.83 -0.19
C LYS A 368 -13.82 -2.09 -1.07
N ASP A 369 -14.56 -3.17 -0.79
CA ASP A 369 -15.73 -3.58 -1.56
C ASP A 369 -17.04 -2.97 -1.07
N GLN A 370 -17.00 -2.09 -0.05
CA GLN A 370 -18.22 -1.51 0.50
C GLN A 370 -18.87 -0.51 -0.44
N ASP A 371 -20.17 -0.70 -0.67
CA ASP A 371 -21.03 0.30 -1.27
C ASP A 371 -21.88 1.02 -0.21
N ILE A 372 -22.39 2.18 -0.60
CA ILE A 372 -23.20 3.05 0.26
C ILE A 372 -24.41 2.33 0.87
N VAL A 373 -25.09 1.48 0.10
CA VAL A 373 -26.32 0.83 0.56
C VAL A 373 -26.02 -0.19 1.64
N ASN A 374 -24.98 -1.00 1.43
CA ASN A 374 -24.55 -1.94 2.44
C ASN A 374 -24.03 -1.23 3.70
N ALA A 375 -23.32 -0.11 3.54
CA ALA A 375 -22.88 0.72 4.67
C ALA A 375 -24.06 1.26 5.50
N MET A 376 -25.11 1.78 4.85
CA MET A 376 -26.32 2.25 5.55
C MET A 376 -27.08 1.10 6.23
N LYS A 377 -27.15 -0.07 5.61
CA LYS A 377 -27.75 -1.26 6.23
C LYS A 377 -27.00 -1.68 7.50
N LEU A 378 -25.66 -1.66 7.47
CA LEU A 378 -24.83 -1.96 8.63
C LEU A 378 -25.01 -0.92 9.74
N PHE A 379 -25.11 0.36 9.37
CA PHE A 379 -25.45 1.44 10.29
C PHE A 379 -26.80 1.20 10.99
N ASP A 380 -27.85 0.85 10.24
CA ASP A 380 -29.18 0.57 10.80
C ASP A 380 -29.13 -0.62 11.77
N ILE A 381 -28.37 -1.66 11.43
CA ILE A 381 -28.17 -2.82 12.31
C ILE A 381 -27.47 -2.40 13.61
N SER A 382 -26.40 -1.59 13.53
CA SER A 382 -25.70 -1.09 14.72
C SER A 382 -26.60 -0.21 15.59
N LYS A 383 -27.44 0.63 14.98
CA LYS A 383 -28.46 1.43 15.68
C LYS A 383 -29.46 0.53 16.40
N GLN A 384 -29.98 -0.50 15.73
CA GLN A 384 -30.89 -1.48 16.36
C GLN A 384 -30.22 -2.20 17.53
N ARG A 385 -28.95 -2.59 17.41
CA ARG A 385 -28.21 -3.23 18.51
C ARG A 385 -28.02 -2.31 19.71
N LEU A 386 -27.73 -1.03 19.48
CA LEU A 386 -27.66 -0.04 20.55
C LEU A 386 -29.02 0.18 21.20
N GLN A 387 -30.11 0.18 20.43
CA GLN A 387 -31.47 0.26 20.95
C GLN A 387 -31.82 -0.95 21.82
N VAL A 388 -31.50 -2.17 21.38
CA VAL A 388 -31.70 -3.38 22.20
C VAL A 388 -30.85 -3.35 23.47
N MET A 389 -29.59 -2.89 23.38
CA MET A 389 -28.75 -2.69 24.56
C MET A 389 -29.40 -1.71 25.53
N ARG A 390 -29.98 -0.61 25.03
CA ARG A 390 -30.69 0.38 25.84
C ARG A 390 -31.91 -0.20 26.54
N ASP A 391 -32.76 -0.91 25.80
CA ASP A 391 -34.09 -1.29 26.28
C ASP A 391 -34.04 -2.54 27.18
N ASP A 392 -33.18 -3.53 26.83
CA ASP A 392 -33.13 -4.83 27.52
C ASP A 392 -31.77 -5.11 28.19
N GLY A 393 -30.72 -4.34 27.88
CA GLY A 393 -29.34 -4.67 28.25
C GLY A 393 -28.90 -4.28 29.66
N TRP A 394 -29.73 -3.55 30.42
CA TRP A 394 -29.37 -3.07 31.77
C TRP A 394 -28.99 -4.20 32.73
N ASN A 395 -29.86 -5.22 32.85
CA ASN A 395 -29.64 -6.32 33.79
C ASN A 395 -28.40 -7.13 33.43
N THR A 396 -28.20 -7.41 32.14
CA THR A 396 -27.03 -8.14 31.64
C THR A 396 -25.74 -7.39 31.93
N LEU A 397 -25.70 -6.07 31.67
CA LEU A 397 -24.53 -5.24 31.99
C LEU A 397 -24.24 -5.28 33.50
N LEU A 398 -25.27 -5.15 34.32
CA LEU A 398 -25.09 -5.11 35.77
C LEU A 398 -24.58 -6.45 36.33
N GLU A 399 -25.10 -7.57 35.82
CA GLU A 399 -24.61 -8.91 36.15
C GLU A 399 -23.13 -9.08 35.78
N GLU A 400 -22.71 -8.61 34.61
CA GLU A 400 -21.30 -8.64 34.20
C GLU A 400 -20.41 -7.81 35.11
N VAL A 401 -20.85 -6.60 35.48
CA VAL A 401 -20.12 -5.69 36.38
C VAL A 401 -19.97 -6.32 37.76
N PHE A 402 -21.04 -6.85 38.35
CA PHE A 402 -20.99 -7.52 39.64
C PHE A 402 -20.11 -8.76 39.63
N ALA A 403 -20.20 -9.58 38.58
CA ALA A 403 -19.33 -10.74 38.42
C ALA A 403 -17.85 -10.33 38.32
N PHE A 404 -17.54 -9.25 37.61
CA PHE A 404 -16.19 -8.71 37.51
C PHE A 404 -15.69 -8.19 38.87
N CYS A 405 -16.50 -7.41 39.59
CA CYS A 405 -16.14 -6.88 40.91
C CYS A 405 -15.89 -8.02 41.91
N ALA A 406 -16.78 -9.01 41.97
CA ALA A 406 -16.64 -10.18 42.84
C ALA A 406 -15.36 -10.97 42.53
N LYS A 407 -15.03 -11.16 41.25
CA LYS A 407 -13.82 -11.87 40.83
C LYS A 407 -12.53 -11.13 41.22
N ASN A 408 -12.56 -9.80 41.29
CA ASN A 408 -11.39 -8.97 41.53
C ASN A 408 -11.33 -8.36 42.94
N ASN A 409 -12.20 -8.80 43.86
CA ASN A 409 -12.32 -8.25 45.23
C ASN A 409 -12.51 -6.73 45.25
N ILE A 410 -13.34 -6.20 44.35
CA ILE A 410 -13.72 -4.79 44.30
C ILE A 410 -15.05 -4.65 45.05
N ASP A 411 -15.14 -3.67 45.94
CA ASP A 411 -16.34 -3.39 46.70
C ASP A 411 -17.51 -3.04 45.76
N VAL A 412 -18.61 -3.79 45.89
CA VAL A 412 -19.83 -3.60 45.12
C VAL A 412 -20.72 -2.58 45.83
N LEU A 413 -21.28 -1.63 45.08
CA LEU A 413 -22.24 -0.67 45.60
C LEU A 413 -23.63 -1.30 45.73
N ASP A 414 -24.34 -0.98 46.81
CA ASP A 414 -25.78 -1.25 46.92
C ASP A 414 -26.55 -0.26 46.04
N MET A 415 -27.44 -0.75 45.19
CA MET A 415 -28.23 0.07 44.27
C MET A 415 -29.36 0.85 44.96
N GLU A 416 -29.73 0.45 46.18
CA GLU A 416 -30.75 1.13 46.99
C GLU A 416 -30.18 2.27 47.83
N ASP A 417 -28.86 2.30 48.03
CA ASP A 417 -28.17 3.34 48.77
C ASP A 417 -28.21 4.70 48.07
N LEU A 418 -28.08 5.76 48.88
CA LEU A 418 -27.95 7.13 48.37
C LEU A 418 -26.59 7.32 47.68
N TYR A 419 -26.65 7.82 46.46
CA TYR A 419 -25.50 8.23 45.67
C TYR A 419 -24.77 9.41 46.31
N GLN A 420 -23.46 9.26 46.46
CA GLN A 420 -22.59 10.28 47.04
C GLN A 420 -21.55 10.77 46.02
N PRO A 421 -21.79 11.91 45.33
CA PRO A 421 -20.85 12.44 44.35
C PRO A 421 -19.54 12.90 45.02
N ARG A 422 -18.41 12.70 44.32
CA ARG A 422 -17.09 13.24 44.71
C ARG A 422 -16.70 14.37 43.75
N PRO A 423 -16.50 15.63 44.23
CA PRO A 423 -16.46 16.10 45.62
C PRO A 423 -17.85 16.39 46.21
N ARG A 424 -17.98 16.20 47.55
CA ARG A 424 -19.19 16.25 48.40
C ARG A 424 -20.01 17.58 48.40
N ARG A 425 -19.78 18.51 47.48
CA ARG A 425 -20.33 19.89 47.56
C ARG A 425 -21.76 20.05 47.06
N LYS A 426 -22.40 19.02 46.51
CA LYS A 426 -23.85 18.97 46.25
C LYS A 426 -24.36 17.54 46.47
N ALA A 427 -24.80 17.22 47.69
CA ALA A 427 -25.56 16.00 47.91
C ALA A 427 -26.94 16.17 47.28
N GLN A 428 -27.21 15.42 46.21
CA GLN A 428 -28.57 15.21 45.74
C GLN A 428 -29.10 13.94 46.40
N ASN A 429 -30.35 13.94 46.88
CA ASN A 429 -31.01 12.76 47.43
C ASN A 429 -31.37 11.78 46.29
N MET A 430 -30.37 11.21 45.64
CA MET A 430 -30.51 10.32 44.50
C MET A 430 -30.01 8.93 44.89
N LYS A 431 -30.66 7.87 44.41
CA LYS A 431 -30.19 6.49 44.62
C LYS A 431 -29.10 6.12 43.61
N ASN A 432 -28.24 5.17 43.98
CA ASN A 432 -27.23 4.60 43.08
C ASN A 432 -27.87 4.02 41.81
N SER A 433 -29.01 3.32 41.94
CA SER A 433 -29.79 2.81 40.79
C SER A 433 -30.15 3.90 39.78
N HIS A 434 -30.62 5.06 40.24
CA HIS A 434 -30.98 6.16 39.35
C HIS A 434 -29.74 6.73 38.64
N HIS A 435 -28.64 6.93 39.37
CA HIS A 435 -27.40 7.43 38.79
C HIS A 435 -26.86 6.50 37.69
N TYR A 436 -26.67 5.21 38.01
CA TYR A 436 -26.06 4.27 37.07
C TYR A 436 -27.00 3.87 35.92
N GLN A 437 -28.30 3.74 36.16
CA GLN A 437 -29.24 3.33 35.13
C GLN A 437 -29.70 4.50 34.26
N VAL A 438 -30.12 5.61 34.88
CA VAL A 438 -30.73 6.73 34.16
C VAL A 438 -29.67 7.71 33.71
N GLU A 439 -28.88 8.25 34.64
CA GLU A 439 -27.92 9.32 34.31
C GLU A 439 -26.75 8.82 33.47
N LEU A 440 -26.32 7.56 33.65
CA LEU A 440 -25.21 6.96 32.90
C LEU A 440 -25.69 6.08 31.76
N PHE A 441 -26.28 4.92 32.07
CA PHE A 441 -26.55 3.89 31.06
C PHE A 441 -27.47 4.39 29.94
N TYR A 442 -28.65 4.92 30.28
CA TYR A 442 -29.55 5.47 29.26
C TYR A 442 -28.97 6.70 28.58
N THR A 443 -28.46 7.69 29.33
CA THR A 443 -27.90 8.92 28.74
C THR A 443 -26.78 8.64 27.75
N VAL A 444 -25.84 7.75 28.07
CA VAL A 444 -24.69 7.46 27.19
C VAL A 444 -25.16 6.78 25.90
N ILE A 445 -26.08 5.82 25.99
CA ILE A 445 -26.60 5.13 24.80
C ILE A 445 -27.50 6.07 23.98
N ASP A 446 -28.32 6.90 24.63
CA ASP A 446 -29.17 7.89 23.98
C ASP A 446 -28.35 8.96 23.27
N LEU A 447 -27.28 9.45 23.89
CA LEU A 447 -26.32 10.35 23.24
C LEU A 447 -25.66 9.68 22.03
N GLN A 448 -25.26 8.42 22.15
CA GLN A 448 -24.67 7.68 21.03
C GLN A 448 -25.67 7.52 19.87
N LEU A 449 -26.92 7.13 20.16
CA LEU A 449 -27.99 7.01 19.17
C LEU A 449 -28.32 8.37 18.52
N GLN A 450 -28.38 9.44 19.31
CA GLN A 450 -28.62 10.80 18.83
C GLN A 450 -27.50 11.28 17.89
N GLU A 451 -26.23 11.09 18.26
CA GLU A 451 -25.08 11.47 17.44
C GLU A 451 -24.99 10.62 16.17
N LEU A 452 -25.33 9.33 16.25
CA LEU A 452 -25.42 8.46 15.06
C LEU A 452 -26.51 8.94 14.11
N ASN A 453 -27.69 9.28 14.61
CA ASN A 453 -28.77 9.78 13.75
C ASN A 453 -28.38 11.12 13.12
N SER A 454 -27.88 12.09 13.90
CA SER A 454 -27.57 13.43 13.39
C SER A 454 -26.50 13.45 12.30
N ARG A 455 -25.53 12.52 12.34
CA ARG A 455 -24.41 12.49 11.39
C ARG A 455 -24.68 11.65 10.14
N PHE A 456 -25.49 10.61 10.26
CA PHE A 456 -25.77 9.68 9.16
C PHE A 456 -27.14 9.93 8.51
N GLU A 457 -27.98 10.82 9.05
CA GLU A 457 -29.27 11.15 8.44
C GLU A 457 -29.14 12.01 7.18
N ASN A 458 -29.62 11.42 6.07
CA ASN A 458 -30.42 12.06 5.02
C ASN A 458 -29.70 13.01 4.07
N SER A 459 -28.76 12.49 3.26
CA SER A 459 -28.62 13.05 1.91
C SER A 459 -29.64 12.39 0.97
N GLU A 460 -30.38 13.21 0.20
CA GLU A 460 -31.35 12.77 -0.80
C GLU A 460 -30.72 11.73 -1.77
N LEU A 461 -29.42 11.89 -2.04
CA LEU A 461 -28.61 10.98 -2.85
C LEU A 461 -28.60 9.53 -2.28
N LEU A 462 -28.37 9.35 -0.98
CA LEU A 462 -28.32 8.02 -0.34
C LEU A 462 -29.66 7.29 -0.47
N PHE A 463 -30.76 8.00 -0.26
CA PHE A 463 -32.11 7.43 -0.42
C PHE A 463 -32.41 7.00 -1.85
N CYS A 464 -31.92 7.77 -2.83
CA CYS A 464 -32.10 7.43 -4.23
C CYS A 464 -31.25 6.21 -4.60
N VAL A 465 -30.00 6.13 -4.13
CA VAL A 465 -29.11 4.99 -4.35
C VAL A 465 -29.65 3.70 -3.72
N ALA A 466 -30.24 3.77 -2.53
CA ALA A 466 -30.86 2.62 -1.86
C ALA A 466 -31.96 1.92 -2.70
N CYS A 467 -32.57 2.64 -3.63
CA CYS A 467 -33.62 2.09 -4.52
C CYS A 467 -33.08 1.10 -5.56
N LEU A 468 -31.75 0.98 -5.72
CA LEU A 468 -31.09 0.00 -6.60
C LEU A 468 -30.85 -1.35 -5.92
N ASN A 469 -31.14 -1.49 -4.62
CA ASN A 469 -30.85 -2.70 -3.87
C ASN A 469 -31.70 -3.89 -4.36
N PRO A 470 -31.09 -5.03 -4.76
CA PRO A 470 -31.84 -6.23 -5.16
C PRO A 470 -32.50 -6.99 -3.99
N ASP A 471 -32.14 -6.70 -2.74
CA ASP A 471 -32.66 -7.39 -1.55
C ASP A 471 -34.19 -7.52 -1.56
N ASN A 472 -34.70 -8.66 -1.07
CA ASN A 472 -36.13 -8.95 -0.94
C ASN A 472 -36.93 -8.72 -2.24
N LEU A 473 -36.42 -9.24 -3.37
CA LEU A 473 -37.04 -9.07 -4.70
C LEU A 473 -37.19 -7.59 -5.08
N PHE A 474 -36.14 -6.80 -4.83
CA PHE A 474 -36.11 -5.36 -5.12
C PHE A 474 -37.24 -4.61 -4.39
N SER A 475 -37.48 -4.89 -3.11
CA SER A 475 -38.57 -4.25 -2.35
C SER A 475 -38.37 -2.74 -2.17
N ALA A 476 -37.12 -2.29 -2.15
CA ALA A 476 -36.73 -0.89 -2.06
C ALA A 476 -36.89 -0.11 -3.38
N PHE A 477 -37.19 -0.78 -4.50
CA PHE A 477 -37.26 -0.15 -5.80
C PHE A 477 -38.30 0.99 -5.84
N ASN A 478 -37.85 2.17 -6.24
CA ASN A 478 -38.72 3.33 -6.41
C ASN A 478 -38.30 4.13 -7.64
N ARG A 479 -39.15 4.07 -8.68
CA ARG A 479 -38.91 4.71 -9.97
C ARG A 479 -38.66 6.22 -9.87
N VAL A 480 -39.48 6.93 -9.11
CA VAL A 480 -39.38 8.40 -8.95
C VAL A 480 -38.04 8.79 -8.33
N LYS A 481 -37.59 8.05 -7.31
CA LYS A 481 -36.29 8.28 -6.67
C LYS A 481 -35.12 7.94 -7.60
N LEU A 482 -35.23 6.91 -8.45
CA LEU A 482 -34.19 6.59 -9.43
C LEU A 482 -34.10 7.60 -10.57
N ILE A 483 -35.22 8.18 -10.99
CA ILE A 483 -35.22 9.32 -11.91
C ILE A 483 -34.58 10.54 -11.26
N ARG A 484 -34.90 10.78 -9.99
CA ARG A 484 -34.25 11.83 -9.19
C ARG A 484 -32.74 11.59 -9.08
N LEU A 485 -32.29 10.35 -8.95
CA LEU A 485 -30.87 9.99 -8.98
C LEU A 485 -30.21 10.45 -10.28
N ALA A 486 -30.83 10.16 -11.42
CA ALA A 486 -30.31 10.56 -12.73
C ALA A 486 -30.20 12.08 -12.87
N GLN A 487 -31.13 12.84 -12.29
CA GLN A 487 -31.12 14.31 -12.32
C GLN A 487 -29.95 14.93 -11.55
N PHE A 488 -29.34 14.22 -10.58
CA PHE A 488 -28.10 14.66 -9.95
C PHE A 488 -26.91 14.65 -10.93
N TYR A 489 -26.99 13.90 -12.03
CA TYR A 489 -25.91 13.73 -12.99
C TYR A 489 -26.28 14.26 -14.38
N PRO A 490 -26.51 15.58 -14.54
CA PRO A 490 -26.96 16.17 -15.81
C PRO A 490 -25.93 16.02 -16.94
N SER A 491 -24.65 15.84 -16.60
CA SER A 491 -23.56 15.57 -17.55
C SER A 491 -23.60 14.16 -18.13
N ASP A 492 -24.21 13.20 -17.41
CA ASP A 492 -24.30 11.79 -17.81
C ASP A 492 -25.70 11.44 -18.33
N PHE A 493 -26.73 12.17 -17.87
CA PHE A 493 -28.12 12.00 -18.29
C PHE A 493 -28.69 13.31 -18.83
N SER A 494 -28.78 13.39 -20.15
CA SER A 494 -29.57 14.44 -20.80
C SER A 494 -31.05 14.36 -20.43
N ALA A 495 -31.78 15.46 -20.55
CA ALA A 495 -33.23 15.49 -20.29
C ALA A 495 -33.99 14.43 -21.12
N VAL A 496 -33.53 14.15 -22.34
CA VAL A 496 -34.08 13.10 -23.20
C VAL A 496 -33.80 11.70 -22.63
N GLN A 497 -32.56 11.43 -22.20
CA GLN A 497 -32.21 10.15 -21.56
C GLN A 497 -32.97 9.92 -20.26
N VAL A 498 -33.22 10.96 -19.45
CA VAL A 498 -34.04 10.85 -18.25
C VAL A 498 -35.47 10.40 -18.59
N SER A 499 -36.05 10.87 -19.71
CA SER A 499 -37.37 10.40 -20.16
C SER A 499 -37.36 8.93 -20.62
N PHE A 500 -36.28 8.48 -21.27
CA PHE A 500 -36.14 7.08 -21.67
C PHE A 500 -35.86 6.15 -20.48
N LEU A 501 -35.16 6.65 -19.47
CA LEU A 501 -34.86 5.93 -18.25
C LEU A 501 -36.15 5.50 -17.53
N ASP A 502 -37.19 6.34 -17.50
CA ASP A 502 -38.48 6.01 -16.85
C ASP A 502 -39.09 4.72 -17.43
N ASN A 503 -39.18 4.64 -18.76
CA ASN A 503 -39.67 3.44 -19.45
C ASN A 503 -38.72 2.23 -19.28
N GLN A 504 -37.40 2.49 -19.30
CA GLN A 504 -36.40 1.44 -19.13
C GLN A 504 -36.47 0.82 -17.72
N LEU A 505 -36.70 1.64 -16.69
CA LEU A 505 -36.83 1.21 -15.29
C LEU A 505 -38.04 0.29 -15.08
N GLU A 506 -39.18 0.59 -15.70
CA GLU A 506 -40.38 -0.26 -15.65
C GLU A 506 -40.13 -1.64 -16.27
N THR A 507 -39.50 -1.65 -17.45
CA THR A 507 -39.17 -2.92 -18.12
C THR A 507 -38.11 -3.71 -17.34
N TYR A 508 -37.11 -3.00 -16.82
CA TYR A 508 -36.02 -3.55 -16.03
C TYR A 508 -36.54 -4.28 -14.79
N ILE A 509 -37.39 -3.65 -13.98
CA ILE A 509 -37.83 -4.24 -12.71
C ILE A 509 -38.67 -5.50 -12.93
N HIS A 510 -39.49 -5.53 -13.99
CA HIS A 510 -40.27 -6.71 -14.35
C HIS A 510 -39.38 -7.87 -14.79
N ASP A 511 -38.41 -7.60 -15.68
CA ASP A 511 -37.44 -8.60 -16.15
C ASP A 511 -36.58 -9.14 -15.00
N MET A 512 -35.98 -8.26 -14.19
CA MET A 512 -35.12 -8.70 -13.07
C MET A 512 -35.88 -9.55 -12.05
N ARG A 513 -37.15 -9.22 -11.73
CA ARG A 513 -37.96 -10.01 -10.80
C ARG A 513 -38.45 -11.35 -11.38
N SER A 514 -38.47 -11.49 -12.70
CA SER A 514 -38.89 -12.72 -13.37
C SER A 514 -37.81 -13.80 -13.43
N ILE A 515 -36.55 -13.44 -13.18
CA ILE A 515 -35.38 -14.30 -13.33
C ILE A 515 -34.87 -14.72 -11.94
N GLU A 516 -34.79 -16.02 -11.69
CA GLU A 516 -34.44 -16.58 -10.38
C GLU A 516 -33.04 -16.17 -9.92
N GLU A 517 -32.07 -16.06 -10.84
CA GLU A 517 -30.68 -15.70 -10.52
C GLU A 517 -30.52 -14.31 -9.92
N PHE A 518 -31.48 -13.39 -10.11
CA PHE A 518 -31.46 -12.07 -9.48
C PHE A 518 -32.14 -12.05 -8.10
N SER A 519 -32.96 -13.05 -7.78
CA SER A 519 -33.75 -13.09 -6.54
C SER A 519 -32.90 -13.25 -5.26
N ALA A 520 -31.75 -13.91 -5.36
CA ALA A 520 -30.88 -14.24 -4.24
C ALA A 520 -29.71 -13.25 -4.05
N LEU A 521 -29.56 -12.25 -4.93
CA LEU A 521 -28.44 -11.31 -4.87
C LEU A 521 -28.57 -10.38 -3.67
N LYS A 522 -27.43 -10.10 -3.04
CA LYS A 522 -27.33 -9.18 -1.90
C LYS A 522 -26.42 -8.01 -2.28
N GLY A 523 -27.00 -6.82 -2.36
CA GLY A 523 -26.27 -5.58 -2.64
C GLY A 523 -26.02 -5.27 -4.13
N ILE A 524 -25.69 -4.02 -4.40
CA ILE A 524 -25.61 -3.46 -5.76
C ILE A 524 -24.38 -4.01 -6.51
N GLY A 525 -23.28 -4.26 -5.80
CA GLY A 525 -22.06 -4.79 -6.43
C GLY A 525 -22.26 -6.17 -7.06
N GLN A 526 -23.00 -7.06 -6.40
CA GLN A 526 -23.34 -8.38 -6.97
C GLN A 526 -24.29 -8.25 -8.16
N LEU A 527 -25.26 -7.35 -8.06
CA LEU A 527 -26.20 -7.04 -9.15
C LEU A 527 -25.47 -6.53 -10.40
N ALA A 528 -24.50 -5.63 -10.25
CA ALA A 528 -23.73 -5.09 -11.39
C ALA A 528 -22.97 -6.19 -12.15
N LYS A 529 -22.27 -7.06 -11.43
CA LYS A 529 -21.58 -8.21 -12.03
C LYS A 529 -22.56 -9.14 -12.74
N LYS A 530 -23.68 -9.47 -12.08
CA LYS A 530 -24.68 -10.38 -12.64
C LYS A 530 -25.35 -9.82 -13.89
N MET A 531 -25.56 -8.50 -13.93
CA MET A 531 -26.07 -7.81 -15.12
C MET A 531 -25.08 -7.87 -16.29
N LEU A 532 -23.76 -7.84 -16.05
CA LEU A 532 -22.76 -8.04 -17.10
C LEU A 532 -22.73 -9.48 -17.59
N GLU A 533 -22.70 -10.46 -16.67
CA GLU A 533 -22.71 -11.89 -17.00
C GLU A 533 -23.87 -12.25 -17.93
N MET A 534 -25.06 -11.73 -17.64
CA MET A 534 -26.28 -12.01 -18.41
C MET A 534 -26.57 -10.97 -19.50
N LYS A 535 -25.60 -10.10 -19.81
CA LYS A 535 -25.69 -9.03 -20.85
C LYS A 535 -26.89 -8.10 -20.67
N LYS A 536 -27.43 -7.99 -19.46
CA LYS A 536 -28.52 -7.08 -19.09
C LYS A 536 -28.04 -5.63 -19.06
N ASN A 537 -26.75 -5.38 -18.88
CA ASN A 537 -26.15 -4.05 -19.06
C ASN A 537 -26.36 -3.47 -20.48
N VAL A 538 -26.43 -4.31 -21.51
CA VAL A 538 -26.72 -3.89 -22.89
C VAL A 538 -28.22 -3.65 -23.11
N SER A 539 -29.05 -4.41 -22.41
CA SER A 539 -30.52 -4.29 -22.47
C SER A 539 -31.01 -3.06 -21.70
N TYR A 540 -30.36 -2.74 -20.57
CA TYR A 540 -30.72 -1.65 -19.67
C TYR A 540 -29.53 -0.70 -19.40
N PRO A 541 -28.98 -0.04 -20.43
CA PRO A 541 -27.77 0.76 -20.30
C PRO A 541 -27.90 1.94 -19.33
N LEU A 542 -29.05 2.62 -19.28
CA LEU A 542 -29.24 3.79 -18.39
C LEU A 542 -29.35 3.34 -16.93
N VAL A 543 -29.99 2.20 -16.66
CA VAL A 543 -30.04 1.60 -15.31
C VAL A 543 -28.65 1.16 -14.87
N TYR A 544 -27.90 0.51 -15.75
CA TYR A 544 -26.53 0.10 -15.45
C TYR A 544 -25.59 1.30 -15.21
N SER A 545 -25.78 2.41 -15.93
CA SER A 545 -25.07 3.67 -15.67
C SER A 545 -25.39 4.23 -14.28
N LEU A 546 -26.66 4.23 -13.84
CA LEU A 546 -27.02 4.65 -12.47
C LEU A 546 -26.37 3.78 -11.41
N MET A 547 -26.37 2.46 -11.60
CA MET A 547 -25.70 1.54 -10.69
C MET A 547 -24.19 1.77 -10.63
N THR A 548 -23.57 2.04 -11.77
CA THR A 548 -22.14 2.34 -11.84
C THR A 548 -21.81 3.60 -11.05
N LEU A 549 -22.61 4.67 -11.21
CA LEU A 549 -22.45 5.92 -10.44
C LEU A 549 -22.59 5.68 -8.93
N ALA A 550 -23.57 4.88 -8.51
CA ALA A 550 -23.76 4.53 -7.11
C ALA A 550 -22.56 3.76 -6.51
N LEU A 551 -21.98 2.81 -7.27
CA LEU A 551 -20.86 1.99 -6.81
C LEU A 551 -19.52 2.75 -6.73
N ILE A 552 -19.36 3.77 -7.57
CA ILE A 552 -18.16 4.63 -7.60
C ILE A 552 -18.06 5.53 -6.37
N LEU A 553 -19.19 5.91 -5.75
CA LEU A 553 -19.18 6.79 -4.60
C LEU A 553 -18.40 6.18 -3.42
N PRO A 554 -17.40 6.89 -2.87
CA PRO A 554 -16.57 6.37 -1.79
C PRO A 554 -17.33 6.42 -0.46
N VAL A 555 -17.17 5.38 0.36
CA VAL A 555 -17.79 5.29 1.70
C VAL A 555 -16.80 5.68 2.80
N ALA A 556 -15.53 5.32 2.64
CA ALA A 556 -14.50 5.54 3.65
C ALA A 556 -13.15 5.90 2.99
N THR A 557 -12.28 6.56 3.77
CA THR A 557 -10.90 6.93 3.42
C THR A 557 -9.87 5.85 3.78
N ALA A 558 -10.33 4.65 4.15
CA ALA A 558 -9.47 3.58 4.69
C ALA A 558 -8.30 3.20 3.77
N THR A 559 -8.45 3.31 2.45
CA THR A 559 -7.37 3.00 1.49
C THR A 559 -6.20 3.98 1.61
N VAL A 560 -6.45 5.28 1.76
CA VAL A 560 -5.41 6.30 1.94
C VAL A 560 -4.87 6.33 3.37
N GLU A 561 -5.70 6.06 4.37
CA GLU A 561 -5.24 5.89 5.77
C GLU A 561 -4.28 4.69 5.91
N LYS A 562 -4.58 3.56 5.26
CA LYS A 562 -3.67 2.40 5.19
C LYS A 562 -2.36 2.73 4.48
N ALA A 563 -2.37 3.68 3.53
CA ALA A 563 -1.15 4.15 2.88
C ALA A 563 -0.22 4.87 3.88
N PHE A 564 -0.77 5.63 4.84
CA PHE A 564 0.02 6.25 5.91
C PHE A 564 0.59 5.23 6.89
N LEU A 565 -0.14 4.14 7.17
CA LEU A 565 0.43 3.03 7.94
C LEU A 565 1.59 2.36 7.20
N ALA A 566 1.46 2.14 5.89
CA ALA A 566 2.54 1.63 5.05
C ALA A 566 3.72 2.61 4.94
N MET A 567 3.44 3.92 4.98
CA MET A 567 4.47 4.96 5.02
C MET A 567 5.39 4.79 6.23
N ASN A 568 4.86 4.45 7.41
CA ASN A 568 5.68 4.18 8.59
C ASN A 568 6.59 2.94 8.45
N ILE A 569 6.26 2.02 7.53
CA ILE A 569 7.12 0.88 7.21
C ILE A 569 8.29 1.37 6.35
N ILE A 570 8.00 2.11 5.27
CA ILE A 570 8.98 2.55 4.27
C ILE A 570 9.84 3.71 4.77
N ASN A 571 9.21 4.76 5.31
CA ASN A 571 9.84 5.89 5.96
C ASN A 571 9.76 5.71 7.47
N ASN A 572 10.74 4.99 8.02
CA ASN A 572 10.84 4.76 9.46
C ASN A 572 11.99 5.58 10.06
N ARG A 573 12.19 5.50 11.38
CA ARG A 573 13.24 6.25 12.10
C ARG A 573 14.66 6.05 11.53
N LEU A 574 14.96 4.88 10.98
CA LEU A 574 16.26 4.58 10.36
C LEU A 574 16.36 5.09 8.91
N ARG A 575 15.23 5.47 8.30
CA ARG A 575 15.09 5.91 6.90
C ARG A 575 14.49 7.32 6.76
N ASN A 576 14.57 8.16 7.79
CA ASN A 576 13.95 9.49 7.83
C ASN A 576 14.52 10.50 6.81
N ARG A 577 15.63 10.19 6.13
CA ARG A 577 16.21 11.00 5.05
C ARG A 577 15.79 10.54 3.65
N ILE A 578 14.78 9.68 3.56
CA ILE A 578 14.23 9.25 2.29
C ILE A 578 13.63 10.46 1.55
N GLY A 579 13.91 10.59 0.25
CA GLY A 579 13.33 11.68 -0.56
C GLY A 579 11.89 11.37 -0.96
N ASP A 580 11.07 12.40 -1.13
CA ASP A 580 9.61 12.27 -1.32
C ASP A 580 9.25 11.39 -2.54
N GLN A 581 9.91 11.60 -3.68
CA GLN A 581 9.71 10.76 -4.88
C GLN A 581 10.08 9.29 -4.64
N TRP A 582 11.22 9.04 -3.97
CA TRP A 582 11.70 7.69 -3.71
C TRP A 582 10.78 6.95 -2.71
N MET A 583 10.26 7.68 -1.73
CA MET A 583 9.27 7.18 -0.79
C MET A 583 7.97 6.82 -1.51
N ASN A 584 7.47 7.71 -2.38
CA ASN A 584 6.29 7.45 -3.19
C ASN A 584 6.46 6.21 -4.08
N ASP A 585 7.58 6.08 -4.78
CA ASP A 585 7.84 4.94 -5.68
C ASP A 585 7.86 3.60 -4.92
N CYS A 586 8.42 3.59 -3.71
CA CYS A 586 8.37 2.42 -2.84
C CYS A 586 6.95 2.16 -2.30
N LEU A 587 6.18 3.20 -1.98
CA LEU A 587 4.83 3.07 -1.42
C LEU A 587 3.84 2.49 -2.43
N VAL A 588 3.84 2.99 -3.67
CA VAL A 588 2.97 2.51 -4.74
C VAL A 588 3.16 1.01 -4.95
N THR A 589 4.40 0.58 -5.13
CA THR A 589 4.74 -0.84 -5.36
C THR A 589 4.53 -1.73 -4.13
N TYR A 590 4.62 -1.17 -2.92
CA TYR A 590 4.35 -1.88 -1.68
C TYR A 590 2.86 -1.98 -1.36
N ILE A 591 2.03 -1.01 -1.73
CA ILE A 591 0.59 -1.03 -1.45
C ILE A 591 -0.13 -1.86 -2.53
N GLU A 592 0.17 -1.62 -3.80
CA GLU A 592 -0.46 -2.28 -4.95
C GLU A 592 0.34 -3.52 -5.38
N LYS A 593 0.70 -4.39 -4.43
CA LYS A 593 1.53 -5.58 -4.71
C LYS A 593 0.85 -6.57 -5.64
N ASP A 594 -0.48 -6.63 -5.59
CA ASP A 594 -1.30 -7.48 -6.45
C ASP A 594 -1.12 -7.08 -7.92
N ILE A 595 -1.17 -5.78 -8.22
CA ILE A 595 -0.92 -5.24 -9.56
C ILE A 595 0.57 -5.28 -9.90
N PHE A 596 1.44 -4.87 -8.98
CA PHE A 596 2.87 -4.85 -9.25
C PHE A 596 3.43 -6.24 -9.58
N LYS A 597 2.88 -7.30 -8.99
CA LYS A 597 3.26 -8.68 -9.30
C LYS A 597 2.92 -9.11 -10.74
N THR A 598 1.96 -8.47 -11.40
CA THR A 598 1.59 -8.80 -12.78
C THR A 598 2.47 -8.12 -13.82
N ILE A 599 3.35 -7.20 -13.41
CA ILE A 599 4.23 -6.45 -14.32
C ILE A 599 5.46 -7.29 -14.64
N GLU A 600 5.72 -7.49 -15.92
CA GLU A 600 6.92 -8.20 -16.38
C GLU A 600 8.17 -7.34 -16.19
N CYS A 601 9.30 -7.97 -15.86
CA CYS A 601 10.56 -7.24 -15.67
C CYS A 601 11.01 -6.56 -16.97
N GLU A 602 10.70 -7.17 -18.11
CA GLU A 602 10.94 -6.62 -19.45
C GLU A 602 10.27 -5.25 -19.63
N GLU A 603 9.05 -5.06 -19.13
CA GLU A 603 8.34 -3.77 -19.21
C GLU A 603 9.07 -2.69 -18.39
N ILE A 604 9.47 -3.03 -17.17
CA ILE A 604 10.23 -2.13 -16.27
C ILE A 604 11.57 -1.76 -16.91
N MET A 605 12.26 -2.73 -17.50
CA MET A 605 13.53 -2.52 -18.18
C MET A 605 13.39 -1.61 -19.39
N GLN A 606 12.34 -1.81 -20.21
CA GLN A 606 12.06 -0.96 -21.36
C GLN A 606 11.76 0.48 -20.91
N ARG A 607 10.94 0.65 -19.86
CA ARG A 607 10.64 1.97 -19.29
C ARG A 607 11.92 2.66 -18.83
N PHE A 608 12.75 1.98 -18.04
CA PHE A 608 14.04 2.49 -17.58
C PHE A 608 14.94 2.93 -18.75
N GLN A 609 15.01 2.12 -19.83
CA GLN A 609 15.78 2.44 -21.03
C GLN A 609 15.26 3.66 -21.79
N ASN A 610 13.95 3.91 -21.73
CA ASN A 610 13.31 5.05 -22.39
C ASN A 610 13.40 6.36 -21.58
N MET A 611 13.72 6.31 -20.28
CA MET A 611 13.81 7.51 -19.44
C MET A 611 14.95 8.44 -19.85
N LYS A 612 16.10 7.89 -20.25
CA LYS A 612 17.27 8.64 -20.72
C LYS A 612 18.24 7.73 -21.47
N ASN A 613 19.20 8.33 -22.17
CA ASN A 613 20.26 7.57 -22.84
C ASN A 613 21.22 6.95 -21.82
N HIS A 614 21.14 5.63 -21.66
CA HIS A 614 22.07 4.83 -20.85
C HIS A 614 23.20 4.24 -21.70
N ARG A 615 24.36 3.96 -21.09
CA ARG A 615 25.53 3.41 -21.79
C ARG A 615 25.30 1.98 -22.32
N GLY A 616 24.45 1.21 -21.67
CA GLY A 616 23.96 -0.08 -22.17
C GLY A 616 22.53 0.08 -22.69
N GLN A 617 22.31 -0.26 -23.96
CA GLN A 617 20.99 -0.23 -24.60
C GLN A 617 20.58 -1.65 -24.99
N LEU A 618 19.36 -2.03 -24.62
CA LEU A 618 18.71 -3.23 -25.14
C LEU A 618 18.07 -2.91 -26.50
N ARG A 619 18.02 -3.89 -27.41
CA ARG A 619 17.27 -3.70 -28.67
C ARG A 619 15.80 -3.42 -28.32
N LYS A 620 15.22 -2.36 -28.91
CA LYS A 620 13.77 -2.13 -28.83
C LYS A 620 13.07 -3.38 -29.38
N ILE A 621 12.20 -3.99 -28.59
CA ILE A 621 11.32 -5.04 -29.08
C ILE A 621 10.36 -4.36 -30.05
N SER A 622 10.41 -4.76 -31.32
CA SER A 622 9.60 -4.24 -32.42
C SER A 622 8.16 -4.72 -32.32
#